data_AF-A0A355PGS4-F1
#
_entry.id   AF-A0A355PGS4-F1
#
_cell.length_a   1.000
_cell.length_b   1.000
_cell.length_c   1.000
_cell.angle_alpha   90.00
_cell.angle_beta   90.00
_cell.angle_gamma   90.00
#
_symmetry.space_group_name_H-M   'P 1'
#
loop_
_entity.id
_entity.type
_entity.pdbx_description
1 polymer ?
#
loop_
_entity_poly.entity_id
_entity_poly.type
_entity_poly.pdbx_seq_one_letter_code
_entity_poly.pdbx_strand_id
1 'polypeptide(L)'
;GKDRHVMSYLQDFLFTPDRVRQPVKALSGGESNRLLLAKLFTQPANVLVLDEPTNDLDMETLELLEELLLDFDGTLLLVSHDRTFMDNVVTSMLAFEGEGRVREYVGGYTDWIRQGGKLPPAPWEGAARQQTEPTSEAVKKAAPAPAAEPTKKAVKLSYKLQRELDALPAEIERLEGDVETLEQEIGDPAFYQQEATAVTAKLQALEKVQQALEVAMERWMELEAMANGE
;
A
#
# COMPACT_ATOMS: atom_id res chain seq x y z
N GLY A 1 -29.42 6.60 13.76
CA GLY A 1 -28.29 7.55 13.76
C GLY A 1 -28.31 8.32 15.06
N LYS A 2 -27.16 8.47 15.72
CA LYS A 2 -27.03 9.37 16.87
C LYS A 2 -26.78 10.78 16.34
N ASP A 3 -27.56 11.76 16.77
CA ASP A 3 -27.32 13.17 16.43
C ASP A 3 -26.01 13.61 17.10
N ARG A 4 -24.93 13.69 16.31
CA ARG A 4 -23.61 14.10 16.76
C ARG A 4 -23.24 15.43 16.11
N HIS A 5 -22.66 16.33 16.91
CA HIS A 5 -22.22 17.62 16.41
C HIS A 5 -21.03 17.44 15.46
N VAL A 6 -21.10 18.02 14.25
CA VAL A 6 -20.09 17.85 13.19
C VAL A 6 -18.67 18.17 13.65
N MET A 7 -18.50 19.21 14.47
CA MET A 7 -17.16 19.56 14.99
C MET A 7 -16.60 18.49 15.92
N SER A 8 -17.44 17.85 16.73
CA SER A 8 -17.00 16.78 17.64
C SER A 8 -16.70 15.50 16.89
N TYR A 9 -17.41 15.24 15.79
CA TYR A 9 -17.13 14.12 14.91
C TYR A 9 -15.81 14.31 14.16
N LEU A 10 -15.59 15.49 13.55
CA LEU A 10 -14.33 15.78 12.86
C LEU A 10 -13.12 15.82 13.81
N GLN A 11 -13.32 16.13 15.09
CA GLN A 11 -12.27 16.02 16.10
C GLN A 11 -11.81 14.57 16.34
N ASP A 12 -12.70 13.58 16.23
CA ASP A 12 -12.30 12.17 16.30
C ASP A 12 -11.41 11.78 15.11
N PHE A 13 -11.62 12.44 13.96
CA PHE A 13 -10.76 12.33 12.78
C PHE A 13 -9.55 13.27 12.84
N LEU A 14 -9.19 13.71 14.05
CA LEU A 14 -7.98 14.49 14.34
C LEU A 14 -7.95 15.87 13.67
N PHE A 15 -9.10 16.40 13.24
CA PHE A 15 -9.18 17.76 12.75
C PHE A 15 -9.25 18.75 13.91
N THR A 16 -8.27 19.65 13.97
CA THR A 16 -8.32 20.78 14.90
C THR A 16 -9.42 21.77 14.50
N PRO A 17 -10.01 22.53 15.45
CA PRO A 17 -11.08 23.48 15.16
C PRO A 17 -10.72 24.52 14.09
N ASP A 18 -9.44 24.90 14.03
CA ASP A 18 -8.92 25.83 13.03
C ASP A 18 -8.84 25.20 11.63
N ARG A 19 -8.50 23.90 11.55
CA ARG A 19 -8.43 23.13 10.30
C ARG A 19 -9.81 22.85 9.71
N VAL A 20 -10.82 22.59 10.54
CA VAL A 20 -12.20 22.32 10.06
C VAL A 20 -12.78 23.47 9.21
N ARG A 21 -12.31 24.71 9.43
CA ARG A 21 -12.78 25.90 8.70
C ARG A 21 -11.98 26.20 7.43
N GLN A 22 -10.90 25.47 7.18
CA GLN A 22 -10.07 25.68 6.00
C GLN A 22 -10.72 25.07 4.75
N PRO A 23 -10.52 25.68 3.58
CA PRO A 23 -11.02 25.10 2.33
C PRO A 23 -10.25 23.80 2.03
N VAL A 24 -10.94 22.78 1.52
CA VAL A 24 -10.38 21.43 1.26
C VAL A 24 -9.09 21.47 0.43
N LYS A 25 -8.99 22.40 -0.52
CA LYS A 25 -7.79 22.64 -1.35
C LYS A 25 -6.51 23.02 -0.57
N ALA A 26 -6.63 23.36 0.71
CA ALA A 26 -5.51 23.73 1.57
C ALA A 26 -5.10 22.61 2.54
N LEU A 27 -5.79 21.47 2.50
CA LEU A 27 -5.46 20.28 3.27
C LEU A 27 -4.32 19.51 2.60
N SER A 28 -3.50 18.84 3.40
CA SER A 28 -2.53 17.87 2.87
C SER A 28 -3.24 16.65 2.25
N GLY A 29 -2.50 15.80 1.53
CA GLY A 29 -3.03 14.54 0.99
C GLY A 29 -3.64 13.65 2.08
N GLY A 30 -2.89 13.41 3.16
CA GLY A 30 -3.38 12.63 4.31
C GLY A 30 -4.55 13.27 5.05
N GLU A 31 -4.58 14.61 5.18
CA GLU A 31 -5.75 15.32 5.74
C GLU A 31 -6.98 15.19 4.82
N SER A 32 -6.78 15.20 3.50
CA SER A 32 -7.87 15.01 2.53
C SER A 32 -8.41 13.58 2.59
N ASN A 33 -7.54 12.58 2.74
CA ASN A 33 -7.95 11.18 2.88
C ASN A 33 -8.70 10.95 4.20
N ARG A 34 -8.24 11.51 5.32
CA ARG A 34 -8.99 11.53 6.58
C ARG A 34 -10.38 12.14 6.45
N LEU A 35 -10.51 13.25 5.72
CA LEU A 35 -11.79 13.89 5.49
C LEU A 35 -12.73 12.99 4.66
N LEU A 36 -12.17 12.27 3.69
CA LEU A 36 -12.91 11.32 2.88
C LEU A 36 -13.42 10.15 3.72
N LEU A 37 -12.56 9.54 4.55
CA LEU A 37 -12.95 8.51 5.51
C LEU A 37 -14.03 9.01 6.46
N ALA A 38 -13.84 10.21 7.04
CA ALA A 38 -14.85 10.83 7.89
C ALA A 38 -16.20 10.92 7.19
N LYS A 39 -16.22 11.38 5.95
CA LYS A 39 -17.43 11.47 5.14
C LYS A 39 -18.04 10.10 4.84
N LEU A 40 -17.23 9.09 4.53
CA LEU A 40 -17.68 7.73 4.25
C LEU A 40 -18.45 7.15 5.45
N PHE A 41 -17.87 7.24 6.65
CA PHE A 41 -18.47 6.73 7.88
C PHE A 41 -19.69 7.54 8.38
N THR A 42 -19.94 8.75 7.86
CA THR A 42 -21.21 9.45 8.13
C THR A 42 -22.41 8.84 7.40
N GLN A 43 -22.17 8.07 6.34
CA GLN A 43 -23.24 7.45 5.57
C GLN A 43 -23.59 6.09 6.18
N PRO A 44 -24.86 5.83 6.51
CA PRO A 44 -25.25 4.51 7.00
C PRO A 44 -25.08 3.48 5.87
N ALA A 45 -24.14 2.55 6.05
CA ALA A 45 -23.92 1.43 5.16
C ALA A 45 -24.06 0.11 5.93
N ASN A 46 -24.63 -0.91 5.27
CA ASN A 46 -24.67 -2.28 5.77
C ASN A 46 -23.50 -3.12 5.22
N VAL A 47 -22.96 -2.72 4.08
CA VAL A 47 -21.78 -3.32 3.45
C VAL A 47 -20.83 -2.19 3.07
N LEU A 48 -19.58 -2.30 3.50
CA LEU A 48 -18.50 -1.38 3.18
C LEU A 48 -17.46 -2.11 2.36
N VAL A 49 -17.06 -1.53 1.22
CA VAL A 49 -16.01 -2.06 0.36
C VAL A 49 -14.87 -1.06 0.32
N LEU A 50 -13.68 -1.49 0.73
CA LEU A 50 -12.47 -0.68 0.75
C LEU A 50 -11.40 -1.36 -0.08
N ASP A 51 -10.90 -0.63 -1.08
CA ASP A 51 -9.81 -1.06 -1.95
C ASP A 51 -8.56 -0.25 -1.62
N GLU A 52 -7.53 -0.92 -1.11
CA GLU A 52 -6.27 -0.35 -0.63
C GLU A 52 -6.43 0.91 0.24
N PRO A 53 -7.22 0.85 1.33
CA PRO A 53 -7.51 2.04 2.14
C PRO A 53 -6.32 2.50 2.99
N THR A 54 -5.27 1.69 3.10
CA THR A 54 -4.03 2.01 3.82
C THR A 54 -3.10 2.92 3.01
N ASN A 55 -3.40 3.14 1.73
CA ASN A 55 -2.53 3.96 0.88
C ASN A 55 -2.52 5.43 1.34
N ASP A 56 -1.34 6.05 1.31
CA ASP A 56 -1.11 7.45 1.68
C ASP A 56 -1.56 7.85 3.11
N LEU A 57 -1.74 6.85 3.99
CA LEU A 57 -2.09 7.09 5.40
C LEU A 57 -0.84 7.18 6.28
N ASP A 58 -0.84 8.18 7.17
CA ASP A 58 0.09 8.20 8.29
C ASP A 58 -0.34 7.17 9.36
N MET A 59 0.59 6.79 10.24
CA MET A 59 0.35 5.79 11.29
C MET A 59 -0.84 6.15 12.18
N GLU A 60 -1.01 7.43 12.51
CA GLU A 60 -2.10 7.90 13.38
C GLU A 60 -3.47 7.72 12.71
N THR A 61 -3.55 7.98 11.40
CA THR A 61 -4.76 7.75 10.62
C THR A 61 -5.05 6.26 10.42
N LEU A 62 -4.01 5.44 10.26
CA LEU A 62 -4.16 3.99 10.13
C LEU A 62 -4.74 3.39 11.41
N GLU A 63 -4.23 3.78 12.58
CA GLU A 63 -4.77 3.36 13.88
C GLU A 63 -6.25 3.77 14.03
N LEU A 64 -6.59 5.01 13.68
CA LEU A 64 -7.99 5.47 13.69
C LEU A 64 -8.88 4.65 12.74
N LEU A 65 -8.38 4.35 11.54
CA LEU A 65 -9.12 3.54 10.57
C LEU A 65 -9.36 2.12 11.10
N GLU A 66 -8.37 1.51 11.73
CA GLU A 66 -8.53 0.20 12.39
C GLU A 66 -9.65 0.24 13.43
N GLU A 67 -9.63 1.23 14.34
CA GLU A 67 -10.68 1.39 15.36
C GLU A 67 -12.07 1.56 14.74
N LEU A 68 -12.20 2.40 13.72
CA LEU A 68 -13.47 2.64 13.04
C LEU A 68 -14.02 1.39 12.33
N LEU A 69 -13.14 0.58 11.76
CA LEU A 69 -13.53 -0.65 11.07
C LEU A 69 -13.88 -1.77 12.05
N LEU A 70 -13.20 -1.84 13.19
CA LEU A 70 -13.53 -2.79 14.27
C LEU A 70 -14.90 -2.50 14.89
N ASP A 71 -15.26 -1.23 15.01
CA ASP A 71 -16.55 -0.79 15.55
C ASP A 71 -17.68 -0.76 14.49
N PHE A 72 -17.40 -1.12 13.24
CA PHE A 72 -18.40 -1.11 12.17
C PHE A 72 -19.36 -2.30 12.30
N ASP A 73 -20.63 -2.02 12.62
CA ASP A 73 -21.69 -3.03 12.79
C ASP A 73 -22.09 -3.80 11.50
N GLY A 74 -21.55 -3.43 10.33
CA GLY A 74 -21.89 -4.02 9.03
C GLY A 74 -20.92 -5.09 8.53
N THR A 75 -21.03 -5.44 7.25
CA THR A 75 -20.07 -6.32 6.57
C THR A 75 -18.98 -5.49 5.90
N LEU A 76 -17.71 -5.80 6.20
CA LEU A 76 -16.55 -5.18 5.56
C LEU A 76 -15.94 -6.12 4.52
N LEU A 77 -15.75 -5.62 3.30
CA LEU A 77 -14.90 -6.23 2.28
C LEU A 77 -13.68 -5.34 2.12
N LEU A 78 -12.51 -5.89 2.47
CA LEU A 78 -11.25 -5.18 2.47
C LEU A 78 -10.28 -5.84 1.50
N VAL A 79 -9.70 -5.05 0.61
CA VAL A 79 -8.52 -5.39 -0.18
C VAL A 79 -7.37 -4.52 0.34
N SER A 80 -6.29 -5.17 0.78
CA SER A 80 -5.10 -4.47 1.26
C SER A 80 -3.86 -5.36 1.11
N HIS A 81 -2.71 -4.75 0.86
CA HIS A 81 -1.41 -5.40 0.93
C HIS A 81 -0.76 -5.33 2.33
N ASP A 82 -1.31 -4.54 3.25
CA ASP A 82 -0.81 -4.43 4.63
C ASP A 82 -1.28 -5.60 5.48
N ARG A 83 -0.33 -6.50 5.76
CA ARG A 83 -0.56 -7.73 6.53
C ARG A 83 -0.94 -7.46 7.99
N THR A 84 -0.37 -6.42 8.59
CA THR A 84 -0.62 -6.08 10.00
C THR A 84 -2.02 -5.54 10.16
N PHE A 85 -2.40 -4.61 9.28
CA PHE A 85 -3.75 -4.07 9.21
C PHE A 85 -4.79 -5.16 8.97
N MET A 86 -4.54 -6.06 8.01
CA MET A 86 -5.41 -7.21 7.77
C MET A 86 -5.55 -8.10 9.02
N ASP A 87 -4.46 -8.43 9.70
CA ASP A 87 -4.49 -9.26 10.91
C ASP A 87 -5.29 -8.62 12.06
N ASN A 88 -5.28 -7.29 12.15
CA ASN A 88 -6.00 -6.55 13.19
C ASN A 88 -7.50 -6.45 12.91
N VAL A 89 -7.89 -6.28 11.64
CA VAL A 89 -9.27 -5.90 11.26
C VAL A 89 -10.10 -7.07 10.75
N VAL A 90 -9.52 -8.01 9.98
CA VAL A 90 -10.33 -9.02 9.27
C VAL A 90 -10.63 -10.25 10.13
N THR A 91 -11.84 -10.79 9.99
CA THR A 91 -12.26 -12.01 10.67
C THR A 91 -12.08 -13.27 9.82
N SER A 92 -12.05 -13.09 8.50
CA SER A 92 -11.86 -14.14 7.49
C SER A 92 -11.17 -13.57 6.27
N MET A 93 -10.38 -14.39 5.60
CA MET A 93 -9.66 -14.04 4.38
C MET A 93 -10.17 -14.84 3.18
N LEU A 94 -10.42 -14.17 2.06
CA LEU A 94 -10.68 -14.79 0.77
C LEU A 94 -9.37 -14.86 -0.01
N ALA A 95 -8.79 -16.05 -0.14
CA ALA A 95 -7.55 -16.26 -0.87
C ALA A 95 -7.82 -16.83 -2.26
N PHE A 96 -7.17 -16.24 -3.27
CA PHE A 96 -7.17 -16.74 -4.64
C PHE A 96 -6.09 -17.82 -4.78
N GLU A 97 -6.50 -19.09 -4.91
CA GLU A 97 -5.57 -20.23 -5.03
C GLU A 97 -5.07 -20.45 -6.48
N GLY A 98 -5.44 -19.56 -7.41
CA GLY A 98 -5.21 -19.75 -8.84
C GLY A 98 -6.34 -20.52 -9.53
N GLU A 99 -6.28 -20.61 -10.87
CA GLU A 99 -7.31 -21.27 -11.70
C GLU A 99 -8.76 -20.77 -11.47
N GLY A 100 -8.91 -19.52 -11.02
CA GLY A 100 -10.23 -18.94 -10.69
C GLY A 100 -10.87 -19.52 -9.43
N ARG A 101 -10.12 -20.23 -8.57
CA ARG A 101 -10.62 -20.75 -7.29
C ARG A 101 -10.38 -19.75 -6.17
N VAL A 102 -11.44 -19.44 -5.44
CA VAL A 102 -11.40 -18.62 -4.24
C VAL A 102 -11.77 -19.52 -3.05
N ARG A 103 -10.95 -19.51 -2.00
CA ARG A 103 -11.22 -20.22 -0.76
C ARG A 103 -11.22 -19.25 0.40
N GLU A 104 -12.20 -19.43 1.29
CA GLU A 104 -12.30 -18.70 2.54
C GLU A 104 -11.48 -19.40 3.64
N TYR A 105 -10.76 -18.60 4.41
CA TYR A 105 -9.99 -19.02 5.56
C TYR A 105 -10.41 -18.19 6.76
N VAL A 106 -10.60 -18.84 7.91
CA VAL A 106 -10.94 -18.14 9.16
C VAL A 106 -9.67 -17.57 9.78
N GLY A 107 -9.74 -16.32 10.21
CA GLY A 107 -8.62 -15.56 10.77
C GLY A 107 -7.98 -14.59 9.76
N GLY A 108 -6.95 -13.89 10.24
CA GLY A 108 -6.18 -12.93 9.47
C GLY A 108 -5.16 -13.56 8.51
N TYR A 109 -4.31 -12.72 7.95
CA TYR A 109 -3.19 -13.10 7.10
C TYR A 109 -2.25 -14.11 7.78
N THR A 110 -1.89 -13.89 9.05
CA THR A 110 -0.98 -14.77 9.79
C THR A 110 -1.56 -16.17 9.97
N ASP A 111 -2.87 -16.27 10.24
CA ASP A 111 -3.54 -17.56 10.39
C ASP A 111 -3.68 -18.31 9.07
N TRP A 112 -3.91 -17.58 7.97
CA TRP A 112 -3.89 -18.14 6.63
C TRP A 112 -2.52 -18.74 6.26
N ILE A 113 -1.42 -18.03 6.56
CA ILE A 113 -0.06 -18.54 6.36
C ILE A 113 0.18 -19.80 7.21
N ARG A 114 -0.27 -19.84 8.48
CA ARG A 114 -0.16 -21.02 9.35
C ARG A 114 -0.91 -22.23 8.81
N GLN A 115 -2.03 -22.02 8.12
CA GLN A 115 -2.81 -23.07 7.46
C GLN A 115 -2.16 -23.57 6.15
N GLY A 116 -0.95 -23.09 5.83
CA GLY A 116 -0.21 -23.48 4.63
C GLY A 116 -0.55 -22.64 3.41
N GLY A 117 -1.23 -21.49 3.60
CA GLY A 117 -1.46 -20.50 2.57
C GLY A 117 -0.15 -20.05 1.93
N LYS A 118 -0.13 -20.04 0.60
CA LYS A 118 0.95 -19.47 -0.19
C LYS A 118 0.32 -18.57 -1.22
N LEU A 119 0.76 -17.32 -1.29
CA LEU A 119 0.38 -16.49 -2.43
C LEU A 119 0.97 -17.19 -3.67
N PRO A 120 0.21 -17.30 -4.76
CA PRO A 120 0.81 -17.67 -6.02
C PRO A 120 1.99 -16.72 -6.25
N PRO A 121 3.12 -17.22 -6.76
CA PRO A 121 4.26 -16.37 -7.00
C PRO A 121 3.81 -15.21 -7.87
N ALA A 122 4.16 -13.99 -7.49
CA ALA A 122 3.78 -12.84 -8.29
C ALA A 122 4.34 -13.05 -9.72
N PRO A 123 3.66 -12.57 -10.78
CA PRO A 123 4.08 -12.83 -12.17
C PRO A 123 5.55 -12.46 -12.46
N TRP A 124 6.15 -11.60 -11.64
CA TRP A 124 7.54 -11.14 -11.69
C TRP A 124 8.54 -11.99 -10.87
N GLU A 125 8.08 -12.86 -9.94
CA GLU A 125 8.95 -13.71 -9.11
C GLU A 125 9.61 -14.86 -9.89
N GLY A 126 9.15 -15.18 -11.10
CA GLY A 126 9.73 -16.20 -11.97
C GLY A 126 11.17 -15.87 -12.44
N ALA A 127 11.59 -14.60 -12.36
CA ALA A 127 12.90 -14.16 -12.81
C ALA A 127 13.99 -14.16 -11.72
N ALA A 128 13.63 -14.23 -10.43
CA ALA A 128 14.56 -13.93 -9.33
C ALA A 128 15.14 -15.15 -8.58
N ARG A 129 14.81 -16.40 -8.97
CA ARG A 129 15.28 -17.62 -8.26
C ARG A 129 16.18 -18.56 -9.07
N GLN A 130 17.03 -18.02 -9.93
CA GLN A 130 18.15 -18.79 -10.51
C GLN A 130 19.50 -18.14 -10.18
N GLN A 131 19.95 -18.30 -8.94
CA GLN A 131 21.32 -18.61 -8.55
C GLN A 131 21.52 -18.34 -7.06
N THR A 132 21.44 -19.40 -6.26
CA THR A 132 22.40 -19.69 -5.19
C THR A 132 22.18 -21.14 -4.79
N GLU A 133 22.92 -22.06 -5.41
CA GLU A 133 23.14 -23.37 -4.80
C GLU A 133 24.09 -23.22 -3.58
N PRO A 134 23.92 -24.03 -2.53
CA PRO A 134 24.68 -23.90 -1.30
C PRO A 134 25.97 -24.72 -1.38
N THR A 135 27.13 -24.07 -1.35
CA THR A 135 28.39 -24.77 -1.08
C THR A 135 28.63 -24.78 0.42
N SER A 136 28.38 -25.92 1.04
CA SER A 136 28.91 -26.27 2.34
C SER A 136 30.42 -26.48 2.24
N GLU A 137 31.20 -25.74 3.03
CA GLU A 137 32.47 -26.27 3.53
C GLU A 137 32.83 -25.61 4.86
N ALA A 138 33.08 -26.46 5.85
CA ALA A 138 33.32 -26.10 7.23
C ALA A 138 34.79 -25.74 7.48
N VAL A 139 35.05 -24.64 8.20
CA VAL A 139 36.27 -24.50 9.02
C VAL A 139 35.94 -23.86 10.38
N LYS A 140 36.60 -24.41 11.40
CA LYS A 140 36.39 -24.32 12.84
C LYS A 140 36.75 -22.96 13.48
N LYS A 141 35.90 -22.57 14.44
CA LYS A 141 36.17 -22.17 15.85
C LYS A 141 37.38 -21.25 16.16
N ALA A 142 37.10 -20.01 16.58
CA ALA A 142 37.66 -19.39 17.80
C ALA A 142 37.01 -18.01 18.06
N ALA A 143 36.70 -17.72 19.33
CA ALA A 143 36.45 -16.41 19.91
C ALA A 143 37.22 -16.37 21.26
N PRO A 144 37.39 -15.23 21.97
CA PRO A 144 36.96 -13.84 21.70
C PRO A 144 38.05 -12.76 21.97
N ALA A 145 37.73 -11.48 21.71
CA ALA A 145 38.12 -10.24 22.44
C ALA A 145 38.26 -9.00 21.52
N PRO A 146 38.02 -7.77 22.02
CA PRO A 146 37.23 -6.76 21.31
C PRO A 146 38.07 -5.61 20.75
N ALA A 147 37.67 -5.07 19.60
CA ALA A 147 38.19 -3.79 19.12
C ALA A 147 37.22 -3.08 18.17
N ALA A 148 36.79 -1.90 18.63
CA ALA A 148 36.42 -0.70 17.89
C ALA A 148 35.35 -0.77 16.78
N GLU A 149 34.19 -0.18 17.07
CA GLU A 149 33.26 0.33 16.07
C GLU A 149 33.93 1.41 15.20
N PRO A 150 33.96 1.28 13.86
CA PRO A 150 34.18 2.43 13.00
C PRO A 150 32.85 3.14 12.79
N THR A 151 32.81 4.41 13.15
CA THR A 151 31.75 5.35 12.83
C THR A 151 31.43 5.31 11.33
N LYS A 152 30.16 5.01 10.99
CA LYS A 152 29.65 5.02 9.62
C LYS A 152 29.85 6.43 9.04
N LYS A 153 30.80 6.58 8.12
CA LYS A 153 30.90 7.79 7.29
C LYS A 153 29.75 7.76 6.30
N ALA A 154 28.93 8.83 6.28
CA ALA A 154 27.89 9.04 5.29
C ALA A 154 28.47 8.83 3.87
N VAL A 155 27.99 7.81 3.19
CA VAL A 155 28.39 7.49 1.83
C VAL A 155 27.66 8.48 0.92
N LYS A 156 28.37 9.52 0.46
CA LYS A 156 27.83 10.40 -0.59
C LYS A 156 27.44 9.54 -1.80
N LEU A 157 26.21 9.67 -2.28
CA LEU A 157 25.71 9.01 -3.49
C LEU A 157 26.72 9.13 -4.63
N SER A 158 26.97 8.03 -5.33
CA SER A 158 27.81 8.07 -6.52
C SER A 158 27.15 8.94 -7.60
N TYR A 159 27.95 9.56 -8.48
CA TYR A 159 27.45 10.41 -9.57
C TYR A 159 26.35 9.74 -10.43
N LYS A 160 26.41 8.41 -10.59
CA LYS A 160 25.39 7.65 -11.32
C LYS A 160 24.06 7.58 -10.57
N LEU A 161 24.09 7.39 -9.25
CA LEU A 161 22.91 7.29 -8.40
C LEU A 161 22.27 8.67 -8.19
N GLN A 162 23.08 9.73 -8.08
CA GLN A 162 22.54 11.10 -8.02
C GLN A 162 21.74 11.43 -9.28
N ARG A 163 22.28 11.10 -10.47
CA ARG A 163 21.58 11.36 -11.74
C ARG A 163 20.29 10.54 -11.88
N GLU A 164 20.26 9.35 -11.28
CA GLU A 164 19.06 8.51 -11.20
C GLU A 164 18.01 9.17 -10.29
N LEU A 165 18.41 9.60 -9.09
CA LEU A 165 17.56 10.34 -8.16
C LEU A 165 16.96 11.61 -8.78
N ASP A 166 17.77 12.38 -9.52
CA ASP A 166 17.32 13.61 -10.19
C ASP A 166 16.32 13.33 -11.33
N ALA A 167 16.30 12.12 -11.90
CA ALA A 167 15.45 11.75 -13.02
C ALA A 167 14.13 11.08 -12.60
N LEU A 168 14.10 10.42 -11.43
CA LEU A 168 12.94 9.69 -10.92
C LEU A 168 11.68 10.57 -10.74
N PRO A 169 11.75 11.81 -10.23
CA PRO A 169 10.55 12.65 -10.10
C PRO A 169 9.81 12.88 -11.43
N ALA A 170 10.54 13.10 -12.52
CA ALA A 170 9.93 13.29 -13.84
C ALA A 170 9.34 11.99 -14.40
N GLU A 171 9.92 10.84 -14.05
CA GLU A 171 9.39 9.53 -14.43
C GLU A 171 8.13 9.18 -13.62
N ILE A 172 8.11 9.51 -12.32
CA ILE A 172 6.94 9.37 -11.44
C ILE A 172 5.78 10.22 -11.99
N GLU A 173 6.00 11.51 -12.27
CA GLU A 173 4.97 12.40 -12.84
C GLU A 173 4.40 11.86 -14.17
N ARG A 174 5.26 11.27 -15.01
CA ARG A 174 4.84 10.62 -16.26
C ARG A 174 3.96 9.40 -16.00
N LEU A 175 4.37 8.53 -15.07
CA LEU A 175 3.64 7.31 -14.72
C LEU A 175 2.30 7.64 -14.05
N GLU A 176 2.25 8.65 -13.17
CA GLU A 176 1.01 9.16 -12.57
C GLU A 176 0.01 9.63 -13.65
N GLY A 177 0.49 10.39 -14.65
CA GLY A 177 -0.34 10.83 -15.77
C GLY A 177 -0.83 9.66 -16.66
N ASP A 178 0.00 8.63 -16.84
CA ASP A 178 -0.37 7.41 -17.56
C ASP A 178 -1.47 6.63 -16.78
N VAL A 179 -1.37 6.55 -15.44
CA VAL A 179 -2.40 5.96 -14.56
C VAL A 179 -3.71 6.74 -14.69
N GLU A 180 -3.67 8.05 -14.52
CA GLU A 180 -4.87 8.90 -14.58
C GLU A 180 -5.60 8.73 -15.92
N THR A 181 -4.85 8.69 -17.04
CA THR A 181 -5.42 8.49 -18.37
C THR A 181 -6.13 7.14 -18.50
N LEU A 182 -5.49 6.07 -18.00
CA LEU A 182 -6.05 4.72 -18.06
C LEU A 182 -7.27 4.56 -17.14
N GLU A 183 -7.22 5.14 -15.94
CA GLU A 183 -8.35 5.14 -15.01
C GLU A 183 -9.56 5.91 -15.56
N GLN A 184 -9.34 7.05 -16.21
CA GLN A 184 -10.40 7.79 -16.89
C GLN A 184 -11.06 6.97 -18.01
N GLU A 185 -10.26 6.25 -18.81
CA GLU A 185 -10.78 5.36 -19.85
C GLU A 185 -11.55 4.16 -19.27
N ILE A 186 -11.06 3.56 -18.17
CA ILE A 186 -11.69 2.41 -17.52
C ILE A 186 -12.97 2.82 -16.77
N GLY A 187 -13.02 4.05 -16.25
CA GLY A 187 -14.18 4.61 -15.56
C GLY A 187 -15.39 4.88 -16.46
N ASP A 188 -15.24 4.84 -17.78
CA ASP A 188 -16.36 4.99 -18.72
C ASP A 188 -17.22 3.71 -18.77
N PRO A 189 -18.53 3.76 -18.49
CA PRO A 189 -19.42 2.59 -18.63
C PRO A 189 -19.44 1.95 -20.03
N ALA A 190 -19.06 2.69 -21.08
CA ALA A 190 -18.94 2.17 -22.44
C ALA A 190 -17.69 1.29 -22.64
N PHE A 191 -16.68 1.42 -21.77
CA PHE A 191 -15.46 0.62 -21.82
C PHE A 191 -15.75 -0.88 -21.69
N TYR A 192 -16.60 -1.27 -20.74
CA TYR A 192 -16.97 -2.67 -20.51
C TYR A 192 -17.89 -3.26 -21.59
N GLN A 193 -18.34 -2.46 -22.54
CA GLN A 193 -19.13 -2.92 -23.70
C GLN A 193 -18.24 -3.29 -24.91
N GLN A 194 -16.93 -3.07 -24.80
CA GLN A 194 -15.95 -3.40 -25.83
C GLN A 194 -15.63 -4.92 -25.83
N GLU A 195 -14.84 -5.35 -26.81
CA GLU A 195 -14.33 -6.72 -26.89
C GLU A 195 -13.55 -7.11 -25.62
N ALA A 196 -13.80 -8.31 -25.09
CA ALA A 196 -13.22 -8.76 -23.83
C ALA A 196 -11.67 -8.76 -23.84
N THR A 197 -11.06 -8.96 -25.00
CA THR A 197 -9.60 -8.90 -25.19
C THR A 197 -9.06 -7.48 -25.06
N ALA A 198 -9.79 -6.47 -25.54
CA ALA A 198 -9.43 -5.06 -25.43
C ALA A 198 -9.57 -4.56 -23.98
N VAL A 199 -10.66 -4.93 -23.31
CA VAL A 199 -10.89 -4.64 -21.88
C VAL A 199 -9.77 -5.24 -21.03
N THR A 200 -9.49 -6.54 -21.21
CA THR A 200 -8.43 -7.24 -20.48
C THR A 200 -7.06 -6.62 -20.72
N ALA A 201 -6.74 -6.26 -21.97
CA ALA A 201 -5.45 -5.66 -22.30
C ALA A 201 -5.26 -4.28 -21.64
N LYS A 202 -6.33 -3.49 -21.53
CA LYS A 202 -6.32 -2.17 -20.89
C LYS A 202 -6.22 -2.26 -19.37
N LEU A 203 -6.94 -3.19 -18.74
CA LEU A 203 -6.78 -3.47 -17.30
C LEU A 203 -5.36 -3.94 -16.97
N GLN A 204 -4.78 -4.82 -17.79
CA GLN A 204 -3.39 -5.25 -17.65
C GLN A 204 -2.38 -4.12 -17.89
N ALA A 205 -2.72 -3.15 -18.75
CA ALA A 205 -1.87 -1.98 -18.95
C ALA A 205 -1.89 -1.08 -17.71
N LEU A 206 -3.06 -0.84 -17.10
CA LEU A 206 -3.19 -0.08 -15.86
C LEU A 206 -2.36 -0.73 -14.74
N GLU A 207 -2.53 -2.04 -14.52
CA GLU A 207 -1.79 -2.79 -13.50
C GLU A 207 -0.27 -2.66 -13.69
N LYS A 208 0.22 -2.74 -14.93
CA LYS A 208 1.65 -2.59 -15.23
C LYS A 208 2.18 -1.19 -14.95
N VAL A 209 1.41 -0.15 -15.26
CA VAL A 209 1.83 1.23 -15.02
C VAL A 209 1.82 1.53 -13.52
N GLN A 210 0.82 1.05 -12.79
CA GLN A 210 0.76 1.15 -11.32
C GLN A 210 1.96 0.45 -10.65
N GLN A 211 2.30 -0.77 -11.08
CA GLN A 211 3.50 -1.47 -10.61
C GLN A 211 4.80 -0.71 -10.92
N ALA A 212 4.89 -0.10 -12.12
CA ALA A 212 6.07 0.69 -12.48
C ALA A 212 6.18 1.97 -11.64
N LEU A 213 5.05 2.60 -11.31
CA LEU A 213 4.99 3.78 -10.44
C LEU A 213 5.46 3.44 -9.03
N GLU A 214 4.95 2.36 -8.44
CA GLU A 214 5.37 1.87 -7.12
C GLU A 214 6.88 1.63 -7.07
N VAL A 215 7.43 0.90 -8.05
CA VAL A 215 8.88 0.65 -8.15
C VAL A 215 9.68 1.95 -8.29
N ALA A 216 9.20 2.92 -9.07
CA ALA A 216 9.88 4.20 -9.24
C ALA A 216 9.86 5.03 -7.94
N MET A 217 8.75 5.02 -7.20
CA MET A 217 8.61 5.69 -5.90
C MET A 217 9.50 5.04 -4.84
N GLU A 218 9.49 3.71 -4.72
CA GLU A 218 10.40 2.97 -3.83
C GLU A 218 11.86 3.30 -4.12
N ARG A 219 12.23 3.29 -5.40
CA ARG A 219 13.59 3.59 -5.82
C ARG A 219 13.99 5.03 -5.49
N TRP A 220 13.06 5.97 -5.64
CA TRP A 220 13.29 7.37 -5.29
C TRP A 220 13.51 7.53 -3.79
N MET A 221 12.66 6.90 -2.96
CA MET A 221 12.79 6.88 -1.50
C MET A 221 14.12 6.26 -1.05
N GLU A 222 14.53 5.13 -1.62
CA GLU A 222 15.83 4.50 -1.31
C GLU A 222 17.00 5.45 -1.58
N LEU A 223 17.00 6.09 -2.75
CA LEU A 223 18.07 6.99 -3.14
C LEU A 223 18.06 8.28 -2.31
N GLU A 224 16.88 8.78 -1.93
CA GLU A 224 16.74 9.92 -1.04
C GLU A 224 17.27 9.62 0.37
N ALA A 225 16.94 8.45 0.94
CA ALA A 225 17.47 7.98 2.22
C ALA A 225 19.00 7.87 2.19
N MET A 226 19.55 7.29 1.11
CA MET A 226 21.00 7.24 0.88
C MET A 226 21.63 8.63 0.73
N ALA A 227 20.93 9.61 0.16
CA ALA A 227 21.38 10.99 0.06
C ALA A 227 21.47 11.66 1.44
N ASN A 228 20.47 11.39 2.27
CA ASN A 228 20.28 11.98 3.60
C ASN A 228 21.10 11.25 4.69
N GLY A 229 21.62 10.07 4.39
CA GLY A 229 22.50 9.30 5.28
C GLY A 229 21.77 8.48 6.34
N GLU A 230 20.51 8.13 6.08
CA GLU A 230 19.66 7.25 6.88
C GLU A 230 19.81 5.79 6.43
#